data_AF-A0A4Q7ELA5-F1
#
_entry.id   AF-A0A4Q7ELA5-F1
#
_cell.length_a   1.000
_cell.length_b   1.000
_cell.length_c   1.000
_cell.angle_alpha   90.00
_cell.angle_beta   90.00
_cell.angle_gamma   90.00
#
_symmetry.space_group_name_H-M   'P 1'
#
loop_
_entity.id
_entity.type
_entity.pdbx_description
1 polymer ?
#
loop_
_entity_poly.entity_id
_entity_poly.type
_entity_poly.pdbx_seq_one_letter_code
_entity_poly.pdbx_strand_id
1 'polypeptide(L)'
;MINKKTSSLVGVVLVAALVGGAYLYSSEQEQPQKVVVQQLVDNENGQINELKKLSDELTAQINQQQPLPRDGEVTTKERMLISFQRMQSTVGKFNSSSFVKAELRELLHNPQTVEVAQATLLDLDGAIAEFGDEQALARVYSIKLLNELATLGDAGPLHDTTARLAQTLNEQANQNIEFKKRQDLDLEELVHASLGTFDEQQIIDQPHTVMSELGYFDDQHEKVRKIYANMFGSVFMRHATIDESIARVQALFNKQGASNG
;
A
#
# COMPACT_ATOMS: atom_id res chain seq x y z
N MET A 1 8.29 54.58 45.06
CA MET A 1 8.15 55.64 44.03
C MET A 1 7.81 54.99 42.70
N ILE A 2 7.05 55.71 41.90
CA ILE A 2 6.12 55.27 40.83
C ILE A 2 6.79 55.19 39.45
N ASN A 3 6.21 54.34 38.58
CA ASN A 3 6.21 54.32 37.10
C ASN A 3 7.46 53.76 36.38
N LYS A 4 7.36 53.03 35.25
CA LYS A 4 6.27 52.87 34.25
C LYS A 4 6.55 51.62 33.39
N LYS A 5 5.48 50.87 33.05
CA LYS A 5 5.07 50.21 31.78
C LYS A 5 6.17 49.82 30.76
N THR A 6 6.14 48.67 30.06
CA THR A 6 5.04 48.08 29.25
C THR A 6 5.34 46.61 28.89
N SER A 7 4.26 45.83 28.79
CA SER A 7 4.10 44.45 28.30
C SER A 7 4.33 44.26 26.79
N SER A 8 4.62 43.02 26.35
CA SER A 8 3.81 42.22 25.40
C SER A 8 4.50 40.86 25.18
N LEU A 9 3.99 39.72 25.65
CA LEU A 9 2.81 38.92 25.29
C LEU A 9 2.95 38.06 24.01
N VAL A 10 2.86 36.76 24.27
CA VAL A 10 2.67 35.58 23.42
C VAL A 10 1.33 35.63 22.67
N GLY A 11 1.25 35.00 21.49
CA GLY A 11 0.00 34.59 20.83
C GLY A 11 0.30 34.03 19.43
N VAL A 12 0.32 32.70 19.23
CA VAL A 12 -0.83 31.83 18.89
C VAL A 12 -1.65 32.40 17.73
N VAL A 13 -1.40 31.90 16.52
CA VAL A 13 -2.30 32.06 15.38
C VAL A 13 -3.26 30.86 15.39
N LEU A 14 -4.40 31.06 16.04
CA LEU A 14 -5.60 30.24 15.88
C LEU A 14 -6.39 30.82 14.71
N VAL A 15 -6.47 30.11 13.59
CA VAL A 15 -7.42 30.43 12.51
C VAL A 15 -8.75 29.78 12.90
N ALA A 16 -9.54 30.48 13.71
CA ALA A 16 -10.92 30.14 13.98
C ALA A 16 -11.83 30.91 13.01
N ALA A 17 -12.63 30.15 12.26
CA ALA A 17 -13.64 30.64 11.35
C ALA A 17 -14.77 31.36 12.10
N LEU A 18 -14.95 32.67 11.86
CA LEU A 18 -16.19 33.40 12.15
C LEU A 18 -16.33 34.62 11.22
N VAL A 19 -17.17 34.49 10.20
CA VAL A 19 -17.83 35.59 9.48
C VAL A 19 -19.26 35.11 9.25
N GLY A 20 -20.33 35.79 9.63
CA GLY A 20 -20.55 37.10 10.21
C GLY A 20 -22.06 37.34 10.17
N GLY A 21 -22.58 38.22 11.01
CA GLY A 21 -24.01 38.53 11.00
C GLY A 21 -24.30 39.89 11.63
N ALA A 22 -24.19 40.94 10.83
CA ALA A 22 -25.05 42.12 10.87
C ALA A 22 -24.63 43.10 9.77
N TYR A 23 -25.55 43.39 8.85
CA TYR A 23 -25.57 44.64 8.09
C TYR A 23 -26.99 45.19 8.12
N LEU A 24 -27.13 46.49 8.32
CA LEU A 24 -28.30 47.26 7.91
C LEU A 24 -27.84 48.49 7.12
N TYR A 25 -28.25 48.51 5.84
CA TYR A 25 -28.53 49.66 4.94
C TYR A 25 -27.39 50.66 4.65
N SER A 26 -27.11 51.11 3.41
CA SER A 26 -27.73 50.94 2.09
C SER A 26 -26.81 51.59 1.04
N SER A 27 -26.54 50.93 -0.08
CA SER A 27 -26.32 51.53 -1.42
C SER A 27 -25.78 50.47 -2.38
N GLU A 28 -26.32 50.45 -3.59
CA GLU A 28 -26.12 49.50 -4.70
C GLU A 28 -24.70 48.95 -4.89
N GLN A 29 -24.56 47.61 -4.79
CA GLN A 29 -23.86 46.75 -5.76
C GLN A 29 -23.99 45.29 -5.31
N GLU A 30 -24.85 44.54 -5.99
CA GLU A 30 -25.00 43.09 -5.82
C GLU A 30 -23.78 42.33 -6.40
N GLN A 31 -23.25 41.42 -5.57
CA GLN A 31 -22.49 40.20 -5.90
C GLN A 31 -21.05 40.32 -6.45
N PRO A 32 -20.07 39.85 -5.65
CA PRO A 32 -19.05 38.97 -6.24
C PRO A 32 -18.68 37.72 -5.42
N GLN A 33 -19.14 37.55 -4.17
CA GLN A 33 -18.60 36.46 -3.31
C GLN A 33 -19.26 35.08 -3.49
N LYS A 34 -20.49 34.98 -4.02
CA LYS A 34 -21.12 33.66 -4.32
C LYS A 34 -20.58 33.02 -5.60
N VAL A 35 -20.11 33.82 -6.56
CA VAL A 35 -19.66 33.35 -7.88
C VAL A 35 -18.31 32.65 -7.79
N VAL A 36 -17.40 33.11 -6.92
CA VAL A 36 -16.04 32.55 -6.80
C VAL A 36 -16.05 31.14 -6.18
N VAL A 37 -16.87 30.89 -5.17
CA VAL A 37 -16.98 29.55 -4.55
C VAL A 37 -17.70 28.56 -5.48
N GLN A 38 -18.76 29.00 -6.16
CA GLN A 38 -19.47 28.17 -7.14
C GLN A 38 -18.57 27.84 -8.34
N GLN A 39 -17.79 28.81 -8.85
CA GLN A 39 -16.84 28.58 -9.95
C GLN A 39 -15.68 27.65 -9.57
N LEU A 40 -15.20 27.66 -8.32
CA LEU A 40 -14.18 26.72 -7.85
C LEU A 40 -14.72 25.28 -7.78
N VAL A 41 -15.93 25.11 -7.23
CA VAL A 41 -16.60 23.80 -7.13
C VAL A 41 -17.01 23.28 -8.51
N ASP A 42 -17.47 24.15 -9.42
CA ASP A 42 -17.82 23.77 -10.79
C ASP A 42 -16.57 23.44 -11.64
N ASN A 43 -15.42 24.09 -11.40
CA ASN A 43 -14.14 23.73 -12.03
C ASN A 43 -13.58 22.40 -11.53
N GLU A 44 -13.62 22.15 -10.21
CA GLU A 44 -13.20 20.88 -9.63
C GLU A 44 -14.10 19.73 -10.12
N ASN A 45 -15.42 19.94 -10.15
CA ASN A 45 -16.37 18.97 -10.70
C ASN A 45 -16.18 18.75 -12.21
N GLY A 46 -15.86 19.80 -12.98
CA GLY A 46 -15.52 19.72 -14.40
C GLY A 46 -14.27 18.87 -14.65
N GLN A 47 -13.20 19.11 -13.89
CA GLN A 47 -11.96 18.33 -13.99
C GLN A 47 -12.18 16.87 -13.59
N ILE A 48 -12.87 16.58 -12.48
CA ILE A 48 -13.20 15.20 -12.05
C ILE A 48 -13.96 14.45 -13.15
N ASN A 49 -14.91 15.11 -13.82
CA ASN A 49 -15.67 14.51 -14.91
C ASN A 49 -14.79 14.21 -16.14
N GLU A 50 -13.85 15.07 -16.49
CA GLU A 50 -12.88 14.82 -17.56
C GLU A 50 -11.94 13.65 -17.21
N LEU A 51 -11.43 13.60 -15.99
CA LEU A 51 -10.57 12.50 -15.54
C LEU A 51 -11.29 11.15 -15.56
N LYS A 52 -12.56 11.14 -15.16
CA LYS A 52 -13.41 9.95 -15.23
C LYS A 52 -13.62 9.51 -16.68
N LYS A 53 -13.92 10.46 -17.59
CA LYS A 53 -14.10 10.15 -19.02
C LYS A 53 -12.84 9.52 -19.63
N LEU A 54 -11.65 10.07 -19.35
CA LEU A 54 -10.38 9.49 -19.81
C LEU A 54 -10.15 8.07 -19.27
N SER A 55 -10.53 7.83 -18.00
CA SER A 55 -10.49 6.50 -17.39
C SER A 55 -11.41 5.50 -18.08
N ASP A 56 -12.64 5.93 -18.39
CA ASP A 56 -13.65 5.11 -19.05
C ASP A 56 -13.23 4.79 -20.49
N GLU A 57 -12.66 5.76 -21.20
CA GLU A 57 -12.09 5.58 -22.54
C GLU A 57 -10.92 4.59 -22.55
N LEU A 58 -9.98 4.70 -21.60
CA LEU A 58 -8.88 3.74 -21.44
C LEU A 58 -9.41 2.33 -21.20
N THR A 59 -10.35 2.18 -20.28
CA THR A 59 -10.97 0.90 -19.93
C THR A 59 -11.68 0.30 -21.15
N ALA A 60 -12.44 1.11 -21.90
CA ALA A 60 -13.12 0.69 -23.11
C ALA A 60 -12.13 0.21 -24.19
N GLN A 61 -11.03 0.93 -24.39
CA GLN A 61 -10.00 0.54 -25.37
C GLN A 61 -9.38 -0.82 -25.03
N ILE A 62 -9.02 -1.05 -23.76
CA ILE A 62 -8.43 -2.33 -23.33
C ILE A 62 -9.46 -3.46 -23.47
N ASN A 63 -10.71 -3.22 -23.08
CA ASN A 63 -11.80 -4.18 -23.23
C ASN A 63 -12.04 -4.59 -24.68
N GLN A 64 -11.88 -3.67 -25.63
CA GLN A 64 -12.01 -3.97 -27.05
C GLN A 64 -10.82 -4.76 -27.59
N GLN A 65 -9.61 -4.46 -27.14
CA GLN A 65 -8.37 -5.08 -27.66
C GLN A 65 -8.11 -6.46 -27.08
N GLN A 66 -8.36 -6.66 -25.79
CA GLN A 66 -8.03 -7.89 -25.09
C GLN A 66 -9.07 -8.14 -24.00
N PRO A 67 -10.31 -8.53 -24.30
CA PRO A 67 -11.37 -8.68 -23.29
C PRO A 67 -10.96 -9.65 -22.17
N LEU A 68 -11.35 -9.33 -20.93
CA LEU A 68 -11.19 -10.27 -19.82
C LEU A 68 -12.20 -11.42 -19.99
N PRO A 69 -11.75 -12.69 -20.03
CA PRO A 69 -12.66 -13.83 -20.08
C PRO A 69 -13.60 -13.86 -18.88
N ARG A 70 -14.81 -14.38 -19.09
CA ARG A 70 -15.76 -14.63 -18.00
C ARG A 70 -15.31 -15.82 -17.16
N ASP A 71 -15.81 -15.90 -15.95
CA ASP A 71 -15.57 -17.06 -15.08
C ASP A 71 -16.03 -18.35 -15.76
N GLY A 72 -15.12 -19.33 -15.80
CA GLY A 72 -15.35 -20.65 -16.42
C GLY A 72 -15.06 -20.75 -17.92
N GLU A 73 -14.80 -19.63 -18.63
CA GLU A 73 -14.39 -19.68 -20.05
C GLU A 73 -12.96 -20.20 -20.25
N VAL A 74 -12.10 -19.92 -19.27
CA VAL A 74 -10.70 -20.37 -19.19
C VAL A 74 -10.41 -20.82 -17.76
N THR A 75 -9.24 -21.42 -17.53
CA THR A 75 -8.84 -21.75 -16.16
C THR A 75 -8.64 -20.49 -15.31
N THR A 76 -8.81 -20.58 -13.99
CA THR A 76 -8.58 -19.46 -13.06
C THR A 76 -7.20 -18.81 -13.27
N LYS A 77 -6.18 -19.65 -13.52
CA LYS A 77 -4.80 -19.24 -13.77
C LYS A 77 -4.65 -18.45 -15.06
N GLU A 78 -5.23 -18.93 -16.16
CA GLU A 78 -5.21 -18.22 -17.44
C GLU A 78 -5.96 -16.89 -17.35
N ARG A 79 -7.11 -16.86 -16.65
CA ARG A 79 -7.86 -15.62 -16.40
C ARG A 79 -7.03 -14.61 -15.63
N MET A 80 -6.35 -15.05 -14.56
CA MET A 80 -5.41 -14.22 -13.80
C MET A 80 -4.30 -13.68 -14.70
N LEU A 81 -3.62 -14.53 -15.48
CA LEU A 81 -2.53 -14.10 -16.36
C LEU A 81 -3.00 -13.06 -17.40
N ILE A 82 -4.15 -13.27 -18.02
CA ILE A 82 -4.73 -12.29 -18.97
C ILE A 82 -5.01 -10.96 -18.27
N SER A 83 -5.63 -10.98 -17.09
CA SER A 83 -5.86 -9.76 -16.29
C SER A 83 -4.54 -9.07 -15.91
N PHE A 84 -3.52 -9.82 -15.53
CA PHE A 84 -2.21 -9.29 -15.16
C PHE A 84 -1.50 -8.62 -16.35
N GLN A 85 -1.58 -9.23 -17.54
CA GLN A 85 -1.08 -8.63 -18.78
C GLN A 85 -1.86 -7.38 -19.16
N ARG A 86 -3.20 -7.39 -19.03
CA ARG A 86 -4.05 -6.20 -19.23
C ARG A 86 -3.63 -5.07 -18.30
N MET A 87 -3.47 -5.35 -17.00
CA MET A 87 -2.99 -4.40 -16.01
C MET A 87 -1.59 -3.86 -16.32
N GLN A 88 -0.65 -4.73 -16.70
CA GLN A 88 0.71 -4.34 -17.08
C GLN A 88 0.72 -3.41 -18.29
N SER A 89 -0.19 -3.63 -19.26
CA SER A 89 -0.34 -2.77 -20.43
C SER A 89 -0.80 -1.34 -20.10
N THR A 90 -1.27 -1.10 -18.87
CA THR A 90 -1.71 0.21 -18.40
C THR A 90 -0.65 0.99 -17.63
N VAL A 91 0.49 0.36 -17.30
CA VAL A 91 1.56 1.03 -16.57
C VAL A 91 2.05 2.26 -17.34
N GLY A 92 2.15 3.40 -16.66
CA GLY A 92 2.52 4.69 -17.25
C GLY A 92 1.39 5.43 -17.96
N LYS A 93 0.19 4.84 -18.08
CA LYS A 93 -0.99 5.54 -18.58
C LYS A 93 -1.69 6.30 -17.46
N PHE A 94 -2.29 7.43 -17.83
CA PHE A 94 -3.08 8.28 -16.92
C PHE A 94 -4.23 7.46 -16.29
N ASN A 95 -4.42 7.58 -14.97
CA ASN A 95 -5.43 6.88 -14.17
C ASN A 95 -5.44 5.33 -14.26
N SER A 96 -4.28 4.72 -14.53
CA SER A 96 -4.13 3.26 -14.54
C SER A 96 -4.42 2.58 -13.20
N SER A 97 -4.26 3.28 -12.07
CA SER A 97 -4.54 2.75 -10.73
C SER A 97 -6.01 2.33 -10.56
N SER A 98 -6.95 3.14 -11.05
CA SER A 98 -8.38 2.84 -10.98
C SER A 98 -8.74 1.59 -11.78
N PHE A 99 -8.15 1.44 -12.97
CA PHE A 99 -8.34 0.25 -13.81
C PHE A 99 -7.76 -1.01 -13.15
N VAL A 100 -6.51 -0.94 -12.67
CA VAL A 100 -5.84 -2.04 -11.95
C VAL A 100 -6.68 -2.49 -10.76
N LYS A 101 -7.20 -1.54 -9.98
CA LYS A 101 -8.06 -1.84 -8.83
C LYS A 101 -9.36 -2.53 -9.23
N ALA A 102 -10.00 -2.08 -10.31
CA ALA A 102 -11.21 -2.72 -10.83
C ALA A 102 -10.94 -4.15 -11.32
N GLU A 103 -9.83 -4.38 -12.02
CA GLU A 103 -9.39 -5.71 -12.48
C GLU A 103 -9.14 -6.67 -11.32
N LEU A 104 -8.39 -6.25 -10.30
CA LEU A 104 -8.13 -7.08 -9.12
C LEU A 104 -9.43 -7.46 -8.40
N ARG A 105 -10.35 -6.51 -8.24
CA ARG A 105 -11.66 -6.77 -7.64
C ARG A 105 -12.50 -7.76 -8.44
N GLU A 106 -12.46 -7.66 -9.76
CA GLU A 106 -13.16 -8.58 -10.65
C GLU A 106 -12.60 -10.01 -10.57
N LEU A 107 -11.29 -10.18 -10.36
CA LEU A 107 -10.68 -11.48 -10.10
C LEU A 107 -11.07 -12.07 -8.74
N LEU A 108 -11.28 -11.21 -7.73
CA LEU A 108 -11.66 -11.62 -6.36
C LEU A 108 -13.10 -12.13 -6.26
N HIS A 109 -13.93 -12.01 -7.31
CA HIS A 109 -15.23 -12.70 -7.36
C HIS A 109 -15.11 -14.23 -7.38
N ASN A 110 -13.95 -14.76 -7.79
CA ASN A 110 -13.64 -16.18 -7.72
C ASN A 110 -12.69 -16.47 -6.54
N PRO A 111 -13.13 -17.20 -5.50
CA PRO A 111 -12.28 -17.53 -4.35
C PRO A 111 -10.99 -18.29 -4.71
N GLN A 112 -11.01 -19.09 -5.78
CA GLN A 112 -9.83 -19.84 -6.23
C GLN A 112 -8.68 -18.93 -6.65
N THR A 113 -8.97 -17.68 -7.05
CA THR A 113 -7.94 -16.71 -7.41
C THR A 113 -7.00 -16.44 -6.23
N VAL A 114 -7.53 -16.41 -5.00
CA VAL A 114 -6.73 -16.22 -3.79
C VAL A 114 -5.80 -17.41 -3.57
N GLU A 115 -6.32 -18.64 -3.69
CA GLU A 115 -5.52 -19.87 -3.53
C GLU A 115 -4.38 -19.92 -4.56
N VAL A 116 -4.67 -19.59 -5.81
CA VAL A 116 -3.66 -19.54 -6.88
C VAL A 116 -2.61 -18.45 -6.60
N ALA A 117 -3.02 -17.27 -6.12
CA ALA A 117 -2.10 -16.19 -5.80
C ALA A 117 -1.15 -16.57 -4.65
N GLN A 118 -1.67 -17.20 -3.58
CA GLN A 118 -0.84 -17.71 -2.49
C GLN A 118 0.13 -18.79 -2.98
N ALA A 119 -0.35 -19.76 -3.76
CA ALA A 119 0.50 -20.80 -4.33
C ALA A 119 1.61 -20.23 -5.21
N THR A 120 1.30 -19.22 -6.04
CA THR A 120 2.26 -18.53 -6.92
C THR A 120 3.41 -17.90 -6.14
N LEU A 121 3.16 -17.44 -4.91
CA LEU A 121 4.17 -16.80 -4.05
C LEU A 121 4.94 -17.80 -3.18
N LEU A 122 4.30 -18.89 -2.79
CA LEU A 122 4.87 -19.87 -1.85
C LEU A 122 5.59 -21.03 -2.54
N ASP A 123 5.26 -21.33 -3.79
CA ASP A 123 5.89 -22.39 -4.59
C ASP A 123 6.46 -21.81 -5.89
N LEU A 124 7.75 -21.43 -5.85
CA LEU A 124 8.44 -20.86 -7.01
C LEU A 124 8.54 -21.86 -8.18
N ASP A 125 8.79 -23.15 -7.90
CA ASP A 125 8.94 -24.15 -8.95
C ASP A 125 7.57 -24.41 -9.61
N GLY A 126 6.49 -24.44 -8.82
CA GLY A 126 5.12 -24.44 -9.32
C GLY A 126 4.79 -23.21 -10.15
N ALA A 127 5.15 -22.01 -9.68
CA ALA A 127 4.93 -20.76 -10.43
C ALA A 127 5.69 -20.75 -11.77
N ILE A 128 6.92 -21.28 -11.82
CA ILE A 128 7.68 -21.44 -13.07
C ILE A 128 7.01 -22.44 -14.01
N ALA A 129 6.54 -23.58 -13.48
CA ALA A 129 5.87 -24.59 -14.29
C ALA A 129 4.55 -24.09 -14.88
N GLU A 130 3.83 -23.25 -14.14
CA GLU A 130 2.50 -22.77 -14.53
C GLU A 130 2.52 -21.52 -15.39
N PHE A 131 3.35 -20.54 -15.03
CA PHE A 131 3.39 -19.23 -15.68
C PHE A 131 4.61 -19.04 -16.58
N GLY A 132 5.54 -19.99 -16.63
CA GLY A 132 6.70 -19.92 -17.53
C GLY A 132 7.51 -18.63 -17.37
N ASP A 133 7.67 -17.90 -18.48
CA ASP A 133 8.42 -16.64 -18.52
C ASP A 133 7.68 -15.51 -17.78
N GLU A 134 6.35 -15.61 -17.67
CA GLU A 134 5.48 -14.65 -16.99
C GLU A 134 5.40 -14.85 -15.47
N GLN A 135 6.12 -15.81 -14.87
CA GLN A 135 6.07 -16.06 -13.42
C GLN A 135 6.37 -14.82 -12.56
N ALA A 136 7.27 -13.94 -13.02
CA ALA A 136 7.61 -12.72 -12.28
C ALA A 136 6.43 -11.74 -12.25
N LEU A 137 5.72 -11.63 -13.38
CA LEU A 137 4.50 -10.82 -13.48
C LEU A 137 3.41 -11.40 -12.57
N ALA A 138 3.24 -12.73 -12.61
CA ALA A 138 2.25 -13.43 -11.80
C ALA A 138 2.47 -13.21 -10.31
N ARG A 139 3.71 -13.28 -9.83
CA ARG A 139 4.06 -12.98 -8.42
C ARG A 139 3.76 -11.54 -8.04
N VAL A 140 4.21 -10.56 -8.82
CA VAL A 140 3.95 -9.12 -8.54
C VAL A 140 2.45 -8.85 -8.40
N TYR A 141 1.66 -9.34 -9.35
CA TYR A 141 0.21 -9.10 -9.31
C TYR A 141 -0.54 -9.99 -8.31
N SER A 142 0.02 -11.14 -7.91
CA SER A 142 -0.48 -11.94 -6.78
C SER A 142 -0.37 -11.16 -5.47
N ILE A 143 0.75 -10.47 -5.23
CA ILE A 143 0.90 -9.59 -4.05
C ILE A 143 -0.14 -8.47 -4.09
N LYS A 144 -0.33 -7.83 -5.25
CA LYS A 144 -1.35 -6.77 -5.42
C LYS A 144 -2.77 -7.28 -5.19
N LEU A 145 -3.08 -8.50 -5.62
CA LEU A 145 -4.37 -9.13 -5.40
C LEU A 145 -4.62 -9.39 -3.92
N LEU A 146 -3.66 -9.98 -3.20
CA LEU A 146 -3.76 -10.22 -1.76
C LEU A 146 -3.88 -8.90 -0.99
N ASN A 147 -3.16 -7.86 -1.41
CA ASN A 147 -3.29 -6.53 -0.84
C ASN A 147 -4.68 -5.92 -1.09
N GLU A 148 -5.21 -6.00 -2.32
CA GLU A 148 -6.57 -5.49 -2.59
C GLU A 148 -7.62 -6.25 -1.76
N LEU A 149 -7.49 -7.56 -1.59
CA LEU A 149 -8.35 -8.34 -0.70
C LEU A 149 -8.29 -7.83 0.75
N ALA A 150 -7.08 -7.52 1.25
CA ALA A 150 -6.91 -6.90 2.56
C ALA A 150 -7.61 -5.54 2.66
N THR A 151 -7.55 -4.70 1.62
CA THR A 151 -8.28 -3.42 1.61
C THR A 151 -9.80 -3.56 1.59
N LEU A 152 -10.30 -4.72 1.16
CA LEU A 152 -11.73 -5.07 1.23
C LEU A 152 -12.15 -5.63 2.59
N GLY A 153 -11.20 -5.80 3.52
CA GLY A 153 -11.45 -6.19 4.90
C GLY A 153 -10.97 -7.59 5.27
N ASP A 154 -10.32 -8.33 4.37
CA ASP A 154 -9.79 -9.66 4.65
C ASP A 154 -8.27 -9.71 4.45
N ALA A 155 -7.53 -9.38 5.52
CA ALA A 155 -6.06 -9.36 5.50
C ALA A 155 -5.42 -10.74 5.74
N GLY A 156 -6.20 -11.74 6.16
CA GLY A 156 -5.70 -13.06 6.56
C GLY A 156 -4.83 -13.73 5.49
N PRO A 157 -5.30 -13.86 4.23
CA PRO A 157 -4.50 -14.45 3.16
C PRO A 157 -3.19 -13.73 2.87
N LEU A 158 -3.14 -12.41 3.04
CA LEU A 158 -1.92 -11.62 2.88
C LEU A 158 -0.93 -11.93 4.02
N HIS A 159 -1.38 -11.85 5.27
CA HIS A 159 -0.54 -12.11 6.45
C HIS A 159 0.02 -13.54 6.46
N ASP A 160 -0.84 -14.53 6.19
CA ASP A 160 -0.45 -15.94 6.11
C ASP A 160 0.62 -16.17 5.04
N THR A 161 0.48 -15.52 3.88
CA THR A 161 1.46 -15.65 2.79
C THR A 161 2.79 -15.01 3.16
N THR A 162 2.75 -13.82 3.78
CA THR A 162 3.94 -13.12 4.29
C THR A 162 4.70 -14.01 5.28
N ALA A 163 4.01 -14.55 6.29
CA ALA A 163 4.61 -15.40 7.32
C ALA A 163 5.20 -16.70 6.74
N ARG A 164 4.46 -17.38 5.85
CA ARG A 164 4.91 -18.63 5.23
C ARG A 164 6.09 -18.41 4.28
N LEU A 165 6.11 -17.32 3.50
CA LEU A 165 7.25 -17.00 2.66
C LEU A 165 8.48 -16.66 3.51
N ALA A 166 8.31 -15.87 4.57
CA ALA A 166 9.39 -15.55 5.51
C ALA A 166 10.00 -16.82 6.12
N GLN A 167 9.16 -17.78 6.52
CA GLN A 167 9.63 -19.08 7.02
C GLN A 167 10.41 -19.86 5.96
N THR A 168 9.87 -20.01 4.75
CA THR A 168 10.56 -20.72 3.65
C THR A 168 11.92 -20.11 3.33
N LEU A 169 11.99 -18.78 3.24
CA LEU A 169 13.25 -18.08 2.98
C LEU A 169 14.21 -18.18 4.18
N ASN A 170 13.70 -18.17 5.40
CA ASN A 170 14.53 -18.40 6.59
C ASN A 170 15.19 -19.79 6.57
N GLU A 171 14.41 -20.84 6.26
CA GLU A 171 14.90 -22.21 6.14
C GLU A 171 15.95 -22.34 5.03
N GLN A 172 15.70 -21.75 3.85
CA GLN A 172 16.68 -21.70 2.76
C GLN A 172 17.97 -21.00 3.19
N ALA A 173 17.86 -19.84 3.84
CA ALA A 173 19.01 -19.07 4.28
C ALA A 173 19.86 -19.81 5.32
N ASN A 174 19.23 -20.49 6.28
CA ASN A 174 19.89 -21.34 7.27
C ASN A 174 20.64 -22.51 6.63
N GLN A 175 20.18 -22.99 5.47
CA GLN A 175 20.84 -24.02 4.67
C GLN A 175 21.88 -23.44 3.69
N ASN A 176 22.15 -22.14 3.74
CA ASN A 176 22.99 -21.40 2.79
C ASN A 176 22.53 -21.50 1.33
N ILE A 177 21.23 -21.73 1.12
CA ILE A 177 20.60 -21.69 -0.20
C ILE A 177 20.33 -20.23 -0.56
N GLU A 178 20.67 -19.85 -1.79
CA GLU A 178 20.40 -18.51 -2.32
C GLU A 178 18.91 -18.34 -2.63
N PHE A 179 18.36 -17.17 -2.30
CA PHE A 179 17.00 -16.79 -2.69
C PHE A 179 16.93 -16.62 -4.20
N LYS A 180 16.15 -17.48 -4.86
CA LYS A 180 16.04 -17.48 -6.32
C LYS A 180 15.07 -16.41 -6.78
N LYS A 181 15.24 -15.98 -8.04
CA LYS A 181 14.26 -15.15 -8.79
C LYS A 181 13.73 -13.94 -8.02
N ARG A 182 14.54 -13.36 -7.14
CA ARG A 182 14.20 -12.21 -6.29
C ARG A 182 13.06 -12.46 -5.28
N GLN A 183 12.96 -13.66 -4.70
CA GLN A 183 12.01 -13.91 -3.60
C GLN A 183 12.26 -13.03 -2.36
N ASP A 184 13.48 -12.47 -2.21
CA ASP A 184 13.76 -11.40 -1.24
C ASP A 184 12.85 -10.19 -1.45
N LEU A 185 12.67 -9.77 -2.70
CA LEU A 185 11.80 -8.64 -3.04
C LEU A 185 10.32 -8.98 -2.90
N ASP A 186 9.92 -10.22 -3.17
CA ASP A 186 8.53 -10.64 -2.92
C ASP A 186 8.20 -10.51 -1.44
N LEU A 187 9.11 -10.96 -0.55
CA LEU A 187 8.91 -10.83 0.88
C LEU A 187 8.92 -9.35 1.30
N GLU A 188 9.80 -8.53 0.74
CA GLU A 188 9.82 -7.09 1.00
C GLU A 188 8.47 -6.43 0.67
N GLU A 189 7.94 -6.67 -0.52
CA GLU A 189 6.65 -6.15 -0.98
C GLU A 189 5.47 -6.71 -0.16
N LEU A 190 5.52 -7.99 0.22
CA LEU A 190 4.51 -8.62 1.08
C LEU A 190 4.49 -8.01 2.49
N VAL A 191 5.67 -7.81 3.11
CA VAL A 191 5.77 -7.15 4.42
C VAL A 191 5.27 -5.70 4.30
N HIS A 192 5.69 -4.97 3.28
CA HIS A 192 5.22 -3.60 3.03
C HIS A 192 3.69 -3.52 2.87
N ALA A 193 3.11 -4.37 2.02
CA ALA A 193 1.65 -4.45 1.85
C ALA A 193 0.94 -4.80 3.16
N SER A 194 1.48 -5.76 3.91
CA SER A 194 0.90 -6.20 5.18
C SER A 194 0.94 -5.10 6.25
N LEU A 195 2.02 -4.33 6.34
CA LEU A 195 2.10 -3.17 7.24
C LEU A 195 1.00 -2.14 6.94
N GLY A 196 0.63 -1.97 5.67
CA GLY A 196 -0.46 -1.09 5.25
C GLY A 196 -1.86 -1.50 5.74
N THR A 197 -2.00 -2.71 6.30
CA THR A 197 -3.27 -3.20 6.88
C THR A 197 -3.44 -2.85 8.36
N PHE A 198 -2.37 -2.41 9.03
CA PHE A 198 -2.40 -1.99 10.43
C PHE A 198 -2.56 -0.48 10.53
N ASP A 199 -3.12 -0.02 11.66
CA ASP A 199 -2.99 1.39 12.03
C ASP A 199 -1.51 1.72 12.24
N GLU A 200 -1.04 2.80 11.67
CA GLU A 200 0.36 3.21 11.77
C GLU A 200 0.77 3.43 13.24
N GLN A 201 -0.15 3.91 14.09
CA GLN A 201 0.10 4.06 15.52
C GLN A 201 0.30 2.69 16.21
N GLN A 202 -0.41 1.64 15.76
CA GLN A 202 -0.21 0.28 16.26
C GLN A 202 1.19 -0.24 15.92
N ILE A 203 1.70 0.04 14.72
CA ILE A 203 3.06 -0.33 14.30
C ILE A 203 4.10 0.36 15.19
N ILE A 204 3.86 1.62 15.56
CA ILE A 204 4.77 2.43 16.37
C ILE A 204 4.78 1.98 17.84
N ASP A 205 3.61 1.78 18.43
CA ASP A 205 3.46 1.49 19.85
C ASP A 205 3.67 0.02 20.20
N GLN A 206 3.33 -0.88 19.26
CA GLN A 206 3.35 -2.33 19.46
C GLN A 206 4.06 -3.07 18.30
N PRO A 207 5.28 -2.67 17.92
CA PRO A 207 5.99 -3.25 16.76
C PRO A 207 6.18 -4.76 16.89
N HIS A 208 6.46 -5.27 18.10
CA HIS A 208 6.66 -6.71 18.32
C HIS A 208 5.40 -7.54 18.01
N THR A 209 4.21 -7.03 18.33
CA THR A 209 2.94 -7.72 18.03
C THR A 209 2.75 -7.81 16.52
N VAL A 210 2.91 -6.69 15.82
CA VAL A 210 2.78 -6.62 14.35
C VAL A 210 3.83 -7.52 13.68
N MET A 211 5.08 -7.48 14.14
CA MET A 211 6.16 -8.34 13.64
C MET A 211 5.80 -9.83 13.79
N SER A 212 5.32 -10.24 14.96
CA SER A 212 4.93 -11.63 15.21
C SER A 212 3.76 -12.08 14.33
N GLU A 213 2.77 -11.21 14.12
CA GLU A 213 1.62 -11.49 13.24
C GLU A 213 2.06 -11.67 11.78
N LEU A 214 3.09 -10.94 11.36
CA LEU A 214 3.70 -11.07 10.04
C LEU A 214 4.78 -12.16 9.97
N GLY A 215 4.88 -13.04 10.96
CA GLY A 215 5.76 -14.21 10.95
C GLY A 215 7.25 -13.93 11.20
N TYR A 216 7.58 -12.80 11.80
CA TYR A 216 8.94 -12.50 12.23
C TYR A 216 9.28 -13.21 13.56
N PHE A 217 10.51 -13.73 13.66
CA PHE A 217 11.08 -14.26 14.89
C PHE A 217 12.54 -13.80 15.09
N ASP A 218 12.94 -13.56 16.34
CA ASP A 218 14.27 -13.03 16.69
C ASP A 218 15.44 -13.96 16.27
N ASP A 219 15.17 -15.26 16.11
CA ASP A 219 16.13 -16.30 15.70
C ASP A 219 16.22 -16.52 14.18
N GLN A 220 15.47 -15.74 13.38
CA GLN A 220 15.58 -15.79 11.93
C GLN A 220 16.98 -15.42 11.44
N HIS A 221 17.36 -15.97 10.28
CA HIS A 221 18.58 -15.68 9.58
C HIS A 221 18.68 -14.18 9.24
N GLU A 222 19.90 -13.62 9.30
CA GLU A 222 20.16 -12.19 9.11
C GLU A 222 19.56 -11.63 7.80
N LYS A 223 19.61 -12.41 6.71
CA LYS A 223 19.00 -12.04 5.41
C LYS A 223 17.50 -11.71 5.52
N VAL A 224 16.72 -12.52 6.24
CA VAL A 224 15.28 -12.29 6.43
C VAL A 224 15.06 -11.15 7.41
N ARG A 225 15.81 -11.13 8.53
CA ARG A 225 15.74 -10.05 9.51
C ARG A 225 15.98 -8.67 8.91
N LYS A 226 16.92 -8.56 7.96
CA LYS A 226 17.20 -7.30 7.23
C LYS A 226 16.00 -6.79 6.46
N ILE A 227 15.17 -7.66 5.87
CA ILE A 227 13.97 -7.27 5.13
C ILE A 227 12.97 -6.61 6.10
N TYR A 228 12.65 -7.27 7.22
CA TYR A 228 11.77 -6.69 8.24
C TYR A 228 12.35 -5.39 8.84
N ALA A 229 13.65 -5.36 9.15
CA ALA A 229 14.31 -4.17 9.69
C ALA A 229 14.19 -2.97 8.74
N ASN A 230 14.36 -3.17 7.44
CA ASN A 230 14.20 -2.13 6.44
C ASN A 230 12.75 -1.63 6.37
N MET A 231 11.78 -2.56 6.36
CA MET A 231 10.36 -2.21 6.24
C MET A 231 9.84 -1.45 7.47
N PHE A 232 10.12 -1.94 8.67
CA PHE A 232 9.76 -1.23 9.91
C PHE A 232 10.53 0.09 10.06
N GLY A 233 11.81 0.11 9.67
CA GLY A 233 12.61 1.33 9.62
C GLY A 233 11.96 2.41 8.75
N SER A 234 11.42 2.03 7.59
CA SER A 234 10.72 2.97 6.70
C SER A 234 9.49 3.62 7.34
N VAL A 235 8.78 2.88 8.22
CA VAL A 235 7.65 3.42 8.98
C VAL A 235 8.14 4.40 10.04
N PHE A 236 9.14 4.04 10.85
CA PHE A 236 9.64 4.92 11.91
C PHE A 236 10.21 6.23 11.39
N MET A 237 10.88 6.20 10.23
CA MET A 237 11.44 7.39 9.58
C MET A 237 10.39 8.43 9.20
N ARG A 238 9.10 8.08 9.12
CA ARG A 238 8.01 9.04 8.88
C ARG A 238 7.60 9.83 10.13
N HIS A 239 7.98 9.35 11.32
CA HIS A 239 7.51 9.86 12.62
C HIS A 239 8.61 10.26 13.59
N ALA A 240 9.86 9.97 13.25
CA ALA A 240 11.01 10.23 14.10
C ALA A 240 12.20 10.73 13.27
N THR A 241 13.18 11.30 13.94
CA THR A 241 14.46 11.63 13.31
C THR A 241 15.17 10.36 12.83
N ILE A 242 16.19 10.54 11.98
CA ILE A 242 17.00 9.44 11.47
C ILE A 242 17.63 8.65 12.62
N ASP A 243 18.24 9.34 13.59
CA ASP A 243 18.92 8.72 14.73
C ASP A 243 17.94 7.95 15.63
N GLU A 244 16.76 8.51 15.90
CA GLU A 244 15.71 7.84 16.66
C GLU A 244 15.18 6.60 15.95
N SER A 245 15.00 6.68 14.63
CA SER A 245 14.54 5.55 13.82
C SER A 245 15.59 4.43 13.80
N ILE A 246 16.87 4.77 13.65
CA ILE A 246 17.97 3.81 13.76
C ILE A 246 17.98 3.16 15.13
N ALA A 247 17.87 3.93 16.21
CA ALA A 247 17.85 3.39 17.57
C ALA A 247 16.68 2.42 17.80
N ARG A 248 15.48 2.73 17.26
CA ARG A 248 14.31 1.83 17.32
C ARG A 248 14.56 0.53 16.55
N VAL A 249 15.05 0.60 15.31
CA VAL A 249 15.39 -0.59 14.52
C VAL A 249 16.44 -1.43 15.24
N GLN A 250 17.49 -0.82 15.80
CA GLN A 250 18.51 -1.55 16.55
C GLN A 250 17.92 -2.23 17.80
N ALA A 251 17.06 -1.54 18.55
CA ALA A 251 16.42 -2.11 19.74
C ALA A 251 15.54 -3.32 19.40
N LEU A 252 14.84 -3.27 18.27
CA LEU A 252 13.96 -4.35 17.81
C LEU A 252 14.73 -5.53 17.23
N PHE A 253 15.74 -5.26 16.39
CA PHE A 253 16.36 -6.28 15.55
C PHE A 253 17.77 -6.70 15.98
N ASN A 254 18.49 -6.01 16.88
CA ASN A 254 19.89 -6.35 17.23
C ASN A 254 20.08 -7.12 18.55
N LYS A 255 19.05 -7.83 19.04
CA LYS A 255 19.11 -8.53 20.35
C LYS A 255 20.20 -9.62 20.48
N GLN A 256 20.85 -10.04 19.40
CA GLN A 256 21.92 -11.06 19.42
C GLN A 256 23.34 -10.50 19.70
N GLY A 257 23.48 -9.20 19.98
CA GLY A 257 24.78 -8.62 20.38
C GLY A 257 25.16 -8.80 21.86
N ALA A 258 24.30 -9.39 22.70
CA ALA A 258 24.46 -9.39 24.16
C ALA A 258 24.73 -10.75 24.82
N SER A 259 24.88 -11.85 24.06
CA SER A 259 25.11 -13.20 24.62
C SER A 259 26.45 -13.84 24.27
N ASN A 260 27.52 -13.04 24.17
CA ASN A 260 28.89 -13.53 24.20
C ASN A 260 29.77 -12.52 24.94
N GLY A 261 29.69 -12.55 26.28
CA GLY A 261 30.54 -11.83 27.22
C GLY A 261 30.67 -12.64 28.49
#